data_AF-A0A9E3GGU9-F1
#
_entry.id   AF-A0A9E3GGU9-F1
#
_cell.length_a   1.000
_cell.length_b   1.000
_cell.length_c   1.000
_cell.angle_alpha   90.00
_cell.angle_beta   90.00
_cell.angle_gamma   90.00
#
_symmetry.space_group_name_H-M   'P 1'
#
loop_
_entity.id
_entity.type
_entity.pdbx_description
1 polymer ?
#
loop_
_entity_poly.entity_id
_entity_poly.type
_entity_poly.pdbx_seq_one_letter_code
_entity_poly.pdbx_strand_id
1 'polypeptide(L)'
;MKNKIFELYKDKSLTEFLEFKRDNPKENFVYVLQHPPANINILSASNFGYLVICLAYFDQVAFNAAPFVFKMRKNLKDFTNQDYILLTGDPAVIGISCAIASDMTNGQFNLLKWDRREFKYYPIEFDLYQKG
;
A
#
# COMPACT_ATOMS: atom_id res chain seq x y z
N MET A 1 -5.45 -17.38 2.04
CA MET A 1 -4.42 -16.46 2.54
C MET A 1 -3.26 -16.46 1.56
N LYS A 2 -2.83 -15.29 1.10
CA LYS A 2 -1.71 -15.16 0.16
C LYS A 2 -0.40 -15.12 0.95
N ASN A 3 0.53 -16.03 0.65
CA ASN A 3 1.68 -16.29 1.53
C ASN A 3 2.97 -15.54 1.13
N LYS A 4 2.98 -14.84 -0.02
CA LYS A 4 4.14 -14.08 -0.50
C LYS A 4 4.03 -12.61 -0.05
N ILE A 5 5.12 -12.08 0.47
CA ILE A 5 5.25 -10.67 0.89
C ILE A 5 6.42 -10.08 0.10
N PHE A 6 6.23 -8.88 -0.43
CA PHE A 6 7.27 -8.11 -1.12
C PHE A 6 7.70 -6.95 -0.23
N GLU A 7 9.00 -6.73 -0.06
CA GLU A 7 9.55 -5.63 0.73
C GLU A 7 10.39 -4.76 -0.20
N LEU A 8 9.78 -3.72 -0.75
CA LEU A 8 10.30 -2.96 -1.90
C LEU A 8 11.61 -2.20 -1.61
N TYR A 9 11.95 -2.03 -0.34
CA TYR A 9 13.21 -1.43 0.10
C TYR A 9 14.39 -2.43 0.13
N LYS A 10 14.15 -3.72 -0.08
CA LYS A 10 15.20 -4.74 -0.21
C LYS A 10 15.70 -4.81 -1.66
N ASP A 11 16.98 -5.15 -1.81
CA ASP A 11 17.60 -5.31 -3.12
C ASP A 11 16.81 -6.27 -4.01
N LYS A 12 16.61 -5.89 -5.28
CA LYS A 12 15.88 -6.64 -6.32
C LYS A 12 14.39 -6.90 -6.05
N SER A 13 13.88 -6.68 -4.85
CA SER A 13 12.50 -6.99 -4.48
C SER A 13 11.47 -6.24 -5.32
N LEU A 14 11.74 -4.98 -5.68
CA LEU A 14 10.86 -4.24 -6.60
C LEU A 14 10.78 -4.89 -7.98
N THR A 15 11.90 -5.34 -8.54
CA THR A 15 11.90 -6.00 -9.84
C THR A 15 11.12 -7.31 -9.77
N GLU A 16 11.36 -8.12 -8.74
CA GLU A 16 10.63 -9.37 -8.50
C GLU A 16 9.13 -9.15 -8.31
N PHE A 17 8.75 -8.06 -7.62
CA PHE A 17 7.36 -7.67 -7.46
C PHE A 17 6.71 -7.31 -8.80
N LEU A 18 7.37 -6.48 -9.61
CA LEU A 18 6.83 -6.04 -10.90
C LEU A 18 6.71 -7.21 -11.88
N GLU A 19 7.69 -8.12 -11.91
CA GLU A 19 7.62 -9.36 -12.69
C GLU A 19 6.45 -10.23 -12.21
N PHE A 20 6.32 -10.44 -10.90
CA PHE A 20 5.21 -11.21 -10.34
C PHE A 20 3.86 -10.58 -10.66
N LYS A 21 3.70 -9.27 -10.53
CA LYS A 21 2.45 -8.56 -10.85
C LYS A 21 2.10 -8.68 -12.33
N ARG A 22 3.09 -8.55 -13.22
CA ARG A 22 2.91 -8.74 -14.67
C ARG A 22 2.45 -10.15 -15.01
N ASP A 23 3.06 -11.15 -14.39
CA ASP A 23 2.78 -12.56 -14.68
C ASP A 23 1.46 -13.03 -14.03
N ASN A 24 0.91 -12.25 -13.08
CA ASN A 24 -0.32 -12.56 -12.34
C ASN A 24 -1.33 -11.38 -12.40
N PRO A 25 -1.87 -11.03 -13.58
CA PRO A 25 -2.65 -9.80 -13.78
C PRO A 25 -4.03 -9.81 -13.11
N LYS A 26 -4.51 -10.97 -12.63
CA LYS A 26 -5.80 -11.11 -11.93
C LYS A 26 -5.66 -10.99 -10.40
N GLU A 27 -4.42 -10.88 -9.91
CA GLU A 27 -4.16 -10.82 -8.48
C GLU A 27 -4.21 -9.38 -7.96
N ASN A 28 -4.84 -9.21 -6.80
CA ASN A 28 -4.86 -7.94 -6.10
C ASN A 28 -3.70 -7.85 -5.09
N PHE A 29 -3.30 -6.62 -4.78
CA PHE A 29 -2.20 -6.31 -3.88
C PHE A 29 -2.65 -5.39 -2.74
N VAL A 30 -2.02 -5.57 -1.58
CA VAL A 30 -2.18 -4.71 -0.41
C VAL A 30 -0.88 -3.97 -0.18
N TYR A 31 -0.87 -2.69 -0.52
CA TYR A 31 0.27 -1.81 -0.33
C TYR A 31 0.33 -1.36 1.13
N VAL A 32 1.26 -1.96 1.87
CA VAL A 32 1.58 -1.60 3.25
C VAL A 32 2.58 -0.43 3.17
N LEU A 33 2.12 0.78 3.48
CA LEU A 33 2.89 1.99 3.18
C LEU A 33 4.23 2.03 3.91
N GLN A 34 4.24 1.56 5.16
CA GLN A 34 5.45 1.43 5.96
C GLN A 34 5.43 0.12 6.74
N HIS A 35 6.57 -0.54 6.85
CA HIS A 35 6.70 -1.74 7.65
C HIS A 35 6.20 -1.47 9.08
N PRO A 36 5.22 -2.24 9.59
CA PRO A 36 4.69 -2.01 10.93
C PRO A 36 5.74 -2.35 12.01
N PRO A 37 5.61 -1.80 13.23
CA PRO A 37 6.37 -2.27 14.38
C PRO A 37 6.05 -3.73 14.70
N ALA A 38 6.97 -4.42 15.38
CA ALA A 38 6.89 -5.86 15.63
C ALA A 38 5.63 -6.31 16.41
N ASN A 39 4.99 -5.41 17.15
CA ASN A 39 3.78 -5.69 17.93
C ASN A 39 2.47 -5.55 17.11
N ILE A 40 2.55 -5.17 15.83
CA ILE A 40 1.38 -5.03 14.97
C ILE A 40 1.39 -6.16 13.92
N ASN A 41 0.37 -7.02 14.00
CA ASN A 41 0.17 -8.10 13.03
C ASN A 41 -0.69 -7.61 11.86
N ILE A 42 -0.13 -7.66 10.65
CA ILE A 42 -0.81 -7.28 9.40
C ILE A 42 -1.20 -8.47 8.51
N LEU A 43 -0.91 -9.71 8.94
CA LEU A 43 -1.08 -10.90 8.11
C LEU A 43 -2.52 -11.11 7.66
N SER A 44 -3.51 -10.74 8.47
CA SER A 44 -4.93 -10.83 8.09
C SER A 44 -5.31 -9.92 6.93
N ALA A 45 -4.52 -8.89 6.61
CA ALA A 45 -4.70 -8.08 5.41
C ALA A 45 -4.42 -8.88 4.13
N SER A 46 -3.64 -9.97 4.21
CA SER A 46 -3.36 -10.84 3.04
C SER A 46 -4.59 -11.60 2.52
N ASN A 47 -5.73 -11.49 3.20
CA ASN A 47 -7.02 -11.96 2.70
C ASN A 47 -7.54 -11.08 1.55
N PHE A 48 -7.04 -9.85 1.39
CA PHE A 48 -7.44 -8.91 0.33
C PHE A 48 -6.46 -8.91 -0.86
N GLY A 49 -5.21 -9.32 -0.66
CA GLY A 49 -4.18 -9.29 -1.70
C GLY A 49 -2.79 -9.71 -1.21
N TYR A 50 -1.82 -9.78 -2.11
CA TYR A 50 -0.42 -10.01 -1.71
C TYR A 50 0.10 -8.77 -1.01
N LEU A 51 0.80 -8.94 0.12
CA LEU A 51 1.33 -7.80 0.88
C LEU A 51 2.56 -7.23 0.17
N VAL A 52 2.55 -5.91 -0.05
CA VAL A 52 3.63 -5.16 -0.68
C VAL A 52 4.05 -4.02 0.25
N ILE A 53 5.14 -4.21 0.98
CA ILE A 53 5.67 -3.26 1.95
C ILE A 53 6.54 -2.24 1.24
N CYS A 54 6.14 -0.97 1.28
CA CYS A 54 6.73 0.09 0.46
C CYS A 54 7.99 0.70 1.09
N LEU A 55 7.96 0.96 2.40
CA LEU A 55 9.05 1.62 3.14
C LEU A 55 9.47 0.83 4.37
N ALA A 56 10.72 1.00 4.80
CA ALA A 56 11.22 0.39 6.03
C ALA A 56 10.64 1.10 7.27
N TYR A 57 10.64 0.42 8.42
CA TYR A 57 10.07 0.95 9.66
C TYR A 57 10.66 2.31 10.09
N PHE A 58 11.95 2.54 9.84
CA PHE A 58 12.65 3.76 10.26
C PHE A 58 12.63 4.90 9.22
N ASP A 59 11.99 4.70 8.06
CA ASP A 59 11.85 5.75 7.03
C ASP A 59 10.84 6.81 7.50
N GLN A 60 11.28 7.89 8.15
CA GLN A 60 10.42 8.99 8.60
C GLN A 60 10.60 10.25 7.76
N VAL A 61 9.49 10.98 7.50
CA VAL A 61 9.56 12.27 6.84
C VAL A 61 10.07 13.29 7.87
N ALA A 62 11.32 13.72 7.73
CA ALA A 62 11.89 14.78 8.56
C ALA A 62 11.40 16.16 8.08
N PHE A 63 12.25 16.92 7.39
CA PHE A 63 11.91 18.29 6.94
C PHE A 63 11.61 18.40 5.44
N ASN A 64 11.80 17.33 4.67
CA ASN A 64 11.61 17.35 3.22
C ASN A 64 10.83 16.12 2.74
N ALA A 65 9.66 16.36 2.15
CA ALA A 65 8.80 15.32 1.61
C ALA A 65 9.24 14.81 0.23
N ALA A 66 10.04 15.56 -0.54
CA ALA A 66 10.36 15.24 -1.93
C ALA A 66 10.98 13.85 -2.15
N PRO A 67 11.93 13.36 -1.31
CA PRO A 67 12.45 12.00 -1.45
C PRO A 67 11.37 10.93 -1.25
N PHE A 68 10.43 11.17 -0.33
CA PHE A 68 9.31 10.26 -0.06
C PHE A 68 8.28 10.29 -1.18
N VAL A 69 7.96 11.46 -1.73
CA VAL A 69 7.12 11.56 -2.92
C VAL A 69 7.73 10.78 -4.08
N PHE A 70 9.04 10.91 -4.33
CA PHE A 70 9.72 10.16 -5.38
C PHE A 70 9.69 8.64 -5.13
N LYS A 71 10.05 8.19 -3.92
CA LYS A 71 9.99 6.76 -3.54
C LYS A 71 8.58 6.20 -3.68
N MET A 72 7.56 6.89 -3.16
CA MET A 72 6.19 6.42 -3.19
C MET A 72 5.60 6.42 -4.59
N ARG A 73 5.91 7.42 -5.45
CA ARG A 73 5.51 7.38 -6.87
C ARG A 73 6.10 6.17 -7.58
N LYS A 74 7.35 5.81 -7.27
CA LYS A 74 8.00 4.61 -7.83
C LYS A 74 7.32 3.32 -7.32
N ASN A 75 7.08 3.22 -6.03
CA ASN A 75 6.51 2.02 -5.41
C ASN A 75 5.04 1.79 -5.79
N LEU A 76 4.28 2.87 -5.97
CA LEU A 76 2.86 2.83 -6.30
C LEU A 76 2.59 2.93 -7.81
N LYS A 77 3.59 2.99 -8.68
CA LYS A 77 3.48 3.31 -10.12
C LYS A 77 2.39 2.55 -10.88
N ASP A 78 2.12 1.30 -10.50
CA ASP A 78 1.15 0.42 -11.16
C ASP A 78 -0.06 0.08 -10.26
N PHE A 79 -0.31 0.88 -9.21
CA PHE A 79 -1.49 0.76 -8.35
C PHE A 79 -2.79 0.88 -9.16
N THR A 80 -3.78 0.04 -8.85
CA THR A 80 -5.08 0.01 -9.51
C THR A 80 -6.22 0.18 -8.50
N ASN A 81 -7.42 0.48 -8.98
CA ASN A 81 -8.62 0.56 -8.15
C ASN A 81 -9.09 -0.79 -7.56
N GLN A 82 -8.43 -1.91 -7.89
CA GLN A 82 -8.67 -3.23 -7.27
C GLN A 82 -7.67 -3.53 -6.14
N ASP A 83 -6.59 -2.75 -6.07
CA ASP A 83 -5.60 -2.84 -5.01
C ASP A 83 -6.10 -2.13 -3.75
N TYR A 84 -5.42 -2.38 -2.64
CA TYR A 84 -5.73 -1.80 -1.35
C TYR A 84 -4.51 -1.11 -0.75
N ILE A 85 -4.74 -0.03 0.00
CA ILE A 85 -3.73 0.59 0.84
C ILE A 85 -3.99 0.19 2.30
N LEU A 86 -2.95 -0.30 2.97
CA LEU A 86 -2.96 -0.49 4.41
C LEU A 86 -2.25 0.69 5.08
N LEU A 87 -3.01 1.45 5.87
CA LEU A 87 -2.57 2.67 6.52
C LEU A 87 -1.62 2.35 7.70
N THR A 88 -0.32 2.34 7.42
CA THR A 88 0.73 2.14 8.44
C THR A 88 1.79 3.22 8.35
N GLY A 89 2.34 3.60 9.51
CA GLY A 89 3.52 4.47 9.57
C GLY A 89 3.22 5.96 9.71
N ASP A 90 4.10 6.76 9.10
CA ASP A 90 4.13 8.23 9.14
C ASP A 90 2.88 8.87 8.47
N PRO A 91 2.19 9.83 9.14
CA PRO A 91 1.03 10.53 8.56
C PRO A 91 1.29 11.24 7.23
N ALA A 92 2.49 11.81 7.03
CA ALA A 92 2.85 12.46 5.77
C ALA A 92 3.03 11.43 4.65
N VAL A 93 3.62 10.26 4.93
CA VAL A 93 3.68 9.14 3.97
C VAL A 93 2.29 8.66 3.62
N ILE A 94 1.41 8.52 4.62
CA ILE A 94 0.01 8.15 4.41
C ILE A 94 -0.68 9.14 3.46
N GLY A 95 -0.54 10.46 3.72
CA GLY A 95 -1.10 11.51 2.88
C GLY A 95 -0.56 11.49 1.44
N ILE A 96 0.77 11.40 1.27
CA ILE A 96 1.43 11.30 -0.04
C ILE A 96 0.89 10.09 -0.81
N SER A 97 0.74 8.95 -0.15
CA SER A 97 0.33 7.70 -0.80
C SER A 97 -1.11 7.74 -1.26
N CYS A 98 -2.02 8.27 -0.44
CA CYS A 98 -3.43 8.44 -0.83
C CYS A 98 -3.56 9.43 -2.00
N ALA A 99 -2.79 10.52 -1.99
CA ALA A 99 -2.76 11.47 -3.11
C ALA A 99 -2.27 10.82 -4.40
N ILE A 100 -1.17 10.06 -4.35
CA ILE A 100 -0.64 9.34 -5.52
C ILE A 100 -1.64 8.30 -6.04
N ALA A 101 -2.24 7.50 -5.16
CA ALA A 101 -3.23 6.51 -5.56
C ALA A 101 -4.43 7.17 -6.25
N SER A 102 -4.97 8.24 -5.66
CA SER A 102 -6.03 9.06 -6.25
C SER A 102 -5.64 9.61 -7.63
N ASP A 103 -4.45 10.18 -7.79
CA ASP A 103 -3.96 10.70 -9.08
C ASP A 103 -3.95 9.59 -10.14
N MET A 104 -3.53 8.38 -9.77
CA MET A 104 -3.37 7.27 -10.70
C MET A 104 -4.68 6.61 -11.12
N THR A 105 -5.66 6.59 -10.23
CA THR A 105 -6.92 5.87 -10.44
C THR A 105 -8.10 6.81 -10.67
N ASN A 106 -7.83 8.08 -10.97
CA ASN A 106 -8.85 9.10 -11.17
C ASN A 106 -9.82 9.17 -9.97
N GLY A 107 -9.27 9.27 -8.77
CA GLY A 107 -10.01 9.44 -7.53
C GLY A 107 -10.56 8.16 -6.91
N GLN A 108 -10.32 6.98 -7.52
CA GLN A 108 -10.91 5.71 -7.09
C GLN A 108 -9.90 4.75 -6.44
N PHE A 109 -9.93 4.55 -5.13
CA PHE A 109 -8.98 3.65 -4.46
C PHE A 109 -9.56 3.04 -3.18
N ASN A 110 -8.98 1.94 -2.72
CA ASN A 110 -9.47 1.23 -1.54
C ASN A 110 -8.47 1.32 -0.37
N LEU A 111 -9.00 1.47 0.83
CA LEU A 111 -8.23 1.41 2.08
C LEU A 111 -8.65 0.20 2.91
N LEU A 112 -7.72 -0.37 3.68
CA LEU A 112 -8.04 -1.34 4.74
C LEU A 112 -8.02 -0.65 6.10
N LYS A 113 -9.20 -0.57 6.74
CA LYS A 113 -9.35 -0.06 8.09
C LYS A 113 -9.39 -1.19 9.09
N TRP A 114 -8.54 -1.13 10.12
CA TRP A 114 -8.56 -2.09 11.23
C TRP A 114 -9.70 -1.79 12.20
N ASP A 115 -10.52 -2.79 12.48
CA ASP A 115 -11.49 -2.77 13.57
C ASP A 115 -10.90 -3.45 14.82
N ARG A 116 -10.81 -2.71 15.92
CA ARG A 116 -10.22 -3.20 17.18
C ARG A 116 -11.15 -4.07 18.02
N ARG A 117 -12.46 -4.09 17.73
CA ARG A 117 -13.45 -4.92 18.43
C ARG A 117 -13.58 -6.27 17.77
N GLU A 118 -13.65 -6.27 16.44
CA GLU A 118 -13.78 -7.49 15.64
C GLU A 118 -12.44 -8.09 15.23
N PHE A 119 -11.33 -7.38 15.48
CA PHE A 119 -9.97 -7.80 15.14
C PHE A 119 -9.84 -8.20 13.66
N LYS A 120 -10.43 -7.40 12.76
CA LYS A 120 -10.38 -7.64 11.32
C LYS A 120 -10.28 -6.34 10.52
N TYR A 121 -9.86 -6.47 9.26
CA TYR A 121 -9.86 -5.36 8.32
C TYR A 121 -11.19 -5.25 7.59
N TYR A 122 -11.65 -4.01 7.42
CA TYR A 122 -12.76 -3.66 6.55
C TYR A 122 -12.24 -2.87 5.35
N PRO A 123 -12.64 -3.24 4.12
CA PRO A 123 -12.36 -2.43 2.95
C PRO A 123 -13.23 -1.17 2.99
N ILE A 124 -12.63 -0.05 2.64
CA ILE A 124 -13.32 1.23 2.43
C ILE A 124 -12.98 1.69 1.03
N GLU A 125 -14.00 1.80 0.19
CA GLU A 125 -13.89 2.26 -1.18
C GLU A 125 -14.04 3.78 -1.20
N PHE A 126 -13.11 4.46 -1.89
CA PHE A 126 -13.17 5.89 -2.14
C PHE A 126 -13.47 6.12 -3.61
N ASP A 127 -14.40 7.02 -3.88
CA ASP A 127 -14.54 7.71 -5.17
C ASP A 127 -14.63 9.21 -4.86
N LEU A 128 -13.54 9.93 -5.11
CA LEU A 128 -13.42 11.36 -4.78
C LEU A 128 -14.12 12.26 -5.80
N TYR A 129 -14.42 11.77 -7.00
CA TYR A 129 -14.98 12.59 -8.07
C TYR A 129 -16.44 12.28 -8.34
N GLN A 130 -16.97 11.17 -7.80
CA GLN A 130 -18.38 10.77 -7.82
C GLN A 130 -19.06 11.11 -9.16
N LYS A 131 -18.44 10.70 -10.27
CA LYS A 131 -19.10 10.78 -11.57
C LYS A 131 -20.11 9.64 -11.59
N GLY A 132 -21.35 9.95 -11.17
CA GLY A 132 -22.48 9.04 -11.19
C GLY A 132 -22.78 8.46 -12.57
#